data_AF-A0A7S2DIM9-F1
#
_entry.id   AF-A0A7S2DIM9-F1
#
_cell.length_a   1.000
_cell.length_b   1.000
_cell.length_c   1.000
_cell.angle_alpha   90.00
_cell.angle_beta   90.00
_cell.angle_gamma   90.00
#
_symmetry.space_group_name_H-M   'P 1'
#
loop_
_entity.id
_entity.type
_entity.pdbx_description
1 polymer ?
#
loop_
_entity_poly.entity_id
_entity_poly.type
_entity_poly.pdbx_seq_one_letter_code
_entity_poly.pdbx_strand_id
1 'polypeptide(L)'
;VFSWIVERVNESLYNGHGNCHIGLLDIFGFETFEVNSFEQLCINFANEKMQFFFNMIIFKEEMELYKSEEVPYHTIKFKDNQGCIDLIEAKKNSVLSKLDEEAHIPQGSDTKFVNKLHKIFNEEK
;
A
#
# COMPACT_ATOMS: atom_id res chain seq x y z
N VAL A 1 -21.77 3.77 12.19
CA VAL A 1 -21.71 5.16 12.71
C VAL A 1 -20.82 6.04 11.85
N PHE A 2 -19.53 5.73 11.67
CA PHE A 2 -18.62 6.54 10.84
C PHE A 2 -19.13 6.77 9.41
N SER A 3 -19.54 5.71 8.70
CA SER A 3 -20.07 5.83 7.33
C SER A 3 -21.29 6.75 7.23
N TRP A 4 -22.17 6.74 8.23
CA TRP A 4 -23.35 7.60 8.28
C TRP A 4 -22.99 9.08 8.44
N ILE A 5 -21.94 9.40 9.21
CA ILE A 5 -21.44 10.77 9.35
C ILE A 5 -20.87 11.26 8.02
N VAL A 6 -20.02 10.43 7.37
CA VAL A 6 -19.43 10.75 6.06
C VAL A 6 -20.53 11.00 5.02
N GLU A 7 -21.54 10.14 4.99
CA GLU A 7 -22.69 10.29 4.10
C GLU A 7 -23.44 11.61 4.36
N ARG A 8 -23.75 11.93 5.63
CA ARG A 8 -24.46 13.16 5.97
C ARG A 8 -23.68 14.43 5.63
N VAL A 9 -22.36 14.42 5.79
CA VAL A 9 -21.48 15.53 5.38
C VAL A 9 -21.46 15.66 3.86
N ASN A 10 -21.32 14.55 3.13
CA ASN A 10 -21.33 14.55 1.67
C ASN A 10 -22.64 15.07 1.10
N GLU A 11 -23.79 14.64 1.63
CA GLU A 11 -25.12 15.15 1.25
C GLU A 11 -25.22 16.67 1.45
N SER A 12 -24.60 17.19 2.51
CA SER A 12 -24.64 18.62 2.86
C SER A 12 -23.72 19.47 1.99
N LEU A 13 -22.64 18.88 1.43
CA LEU A 13 -21.64 19.56 0.61
C LEU A 13 -21.88 19.38 -0.90
N TYR A 14 -22.79 18.48 -1.28
CA TYR A 14 -23.05 18.17 -2.68
C TYR A 14 -23.74 19.34 -3.40
N ASN A 15 -23.01 19.98 -4.33
CA ASN A 15 -23.46 21.15 -5.07
C ASN A 15 -23.74 20.87 -6.56
N GLY A 16 -23.96 19.61 -6.93
CA GLY A 16 -24.15 19.16 -8.32
C GLY A 16 -22.88 18.61 -8.98
N HIS A 17 -22.99 18.21 -10.25
CA HIS A 17 -21.88 17.63 -11.01
C HIS A 17 -21.02 18.72 -11.66
N GLY A 18 -19.77 18.87 -11.20
CA GLY A 18 -18.71 19.53 -11.94
C GLY A 18 -17.98 18.53 -12.83
N ASN A 19 -17.59 18.93 -14.04
CA ASN A 19 -16.80 18.06 -14.95
C ASN A 19 -15.33 17.88 -14.52
N CYS A 20 -14.89 18.58 -13.47
CA CYS A 20 -13.52 18.58 -12.97
C CYS A 20 -13.53 18.59 -11.43
N HIS A 21 -12.58 17.89 -10.81
CA HIS A 21 -12.37 17.89 -9.37
C HIS A 21 -10.88 17.98 -9.04
N ILE A 22 -10.56 18.63 -7.92
CA ILE A 22 -9.22 18.63 -7.33
C ILE A 22 -9.36 17.91 -5.98
N GLY A 23 -8.66 16.78 -5.85
CA GLY A 23 -8.65 16.00 -4.62
C GLY A 23 -7.52 16.43 -3.69
N LEU A 24 -7.82 16.55 -2.41
CA LEU A 24 -6.83 16.67 -1.35
C LEU A 24 -6.80 15.35 -0.59
N LEU A 25 -5.62 14.75 -0.47
CA LEU A 25 -5.42 13.50 0.25
C LEU A 25 -4.60 13.79 1.51
N ASP A 26 -5.20 13.51 2.67
CA ASP A 26 -4.57 13.59 3.98
C ASP A 26 -4.69 12.22 4.65
N ILE A 27 -3.54 11.59 4.91
CA ILE A 27 -3.44 10.25 5.47
C ILE A 27 -2.29 10.17 6.48
N PHE A 28 -2.31 9.15 7.33
CA PHE A 28 -1.20 8.88 8.24
C PHE A 28 0.10 8.59 7.50
N GLY A 29 1.20 9.22 7.96
CA GLY A 29 2.55 8.88 7.53
C GLY A 29 3.04 7.56 8.12
N PHE A 30 4.29 7.18 7.79
CA PHE A 30 4.91 5.96 8.31
C PHE A 30 5.06 6.03 9.84
N GLU A 31 4.64 4.97 10.54
CA GLU A 31 4.68 4.85 12.00
C GLU A 31 5.68 3.77 12.44
N THR A 32 6.38 4.05 13.54
CA THR A 32 7.24 3.05 14.20
C THR A 32 7.23 3.25 15.70
N PHE A 33 6.83 2.20 16.42
CA PHE A 33 6.80 2.15 17.88
C PHE A 33 7.68 1.01 18.41
N GLU A 34 7.87 0.95 19.73
CA GLU A 34 8.57 -0.18 20.38
C GLU A 34 7.87 -1.52 20.09
N VAL A 35 6.55 -1.51 20.06
CA VAL A 35 5.72 -2.64 19.63
C VAL A 35 4.74 -2.15 18.58
N ASN A 36 4.87 -2.66 17.36
CA ASN A 36 3.96 -2.34 16.26
C ASN A 36 2.84 -3.39 16.21
N SER A 37 1.59 -2.92 16.22
CA SER A 37 0.42 -3.78 16.09
C SER A 37 0.06 -4.01 14.61
N PHE A 38 -1.00 -4.77 14.35
CA PHE A 38 -1.54 -4.96 13.01
C PHE A 38 -1.94 -3.64 12.34
N GLU A 39 -2.39 -2.66 13.12
CA GLU A 39 -2.75 -1.33 12.64
C GLU A 39 -1.56 -0.62 12.00
N GLN A 40 -0.38 -0.67 12.62
CA GLN A 40 0.84 -0.08 12.05
C GLN A 40 1.26 -0.80 10.77
N LEU A 41 1.07 -2.13 10.67
CA LEU A 41 1.29 -2.85 9.41
C LEU A 41 0.37 -2.30 8.31
N CYS A 42 -0.92 -2.09 8.58
CA CYS A 42 -1.86 -1.52 7.62
C CYS A 42 -1.48 -0.08 7.21
N ILE A 43 -1.10 0.76 8.17
CA ILE A 43 -0.68 2.16 7.91
C ILE A 43 0.59 2.19 7.06
N ASN A 44 1.62 1.44 7.45
CA ASN A 44 2.90 1.41 6.74
C ASN A 44 2.78 0.76 5.37
N PHE A 45 1.91 -0.24 5.22
CA PHE A 45 1.62 -0.85 3.92
C PHE A 45 0.93 0.14 2.96
N ALA A 46 -0.03 0.93 3.46
CA ALA A 46 -0.65 1.99 2.66
C ALA A 46 0.40 3.01 2.18
N ASN A 47 1.33 3.40 3.05
CA ASN A 47 2.46 4.27 2.71
C ASN A 47 3.38 3.64 1.64
N GLU A 48 3.69 2.34 1.75
CA GLU A 48 4.52 1.64 0.76
C GLU A 48 3.87 1.64 -0.64
N LYS A 49 2.55 1.42 -0.70
CA LYS A 49 1.79 1.54 -1.96
C LYS A 49 1.77 2.96 -2.51
N MET A 50 1.62 3.95 -1.63
CA MET A 50 1.69 5.35 -2.04
C MET A 50 3.07 5.69 -2.61
N GLN A 51 4.15 5.20 -1.98
CA GLN A 51 5.51 5.36 -2.49
C GLN A 51 5.70 4.69 -3.86
N PHE A 52 5.15 3.49 -4.07
CA PHE A 52 5.18 2.82 -5.36
C PHE A 52 4.48 3.65 -6.44
N PHE A 53 3.28 4.15 -6.14
CA PHE A 53 2.51 5.00 -7.06
C PHE A 53 3.21 6.31 -7.37
N PHE A 54 3.78 6.97 -6.35
CA PHE A 54 4.54 8.20 -6.48
C PHE A 54 5.76 8.01 -7.39
N ASN A 55 6.54 6.96 -7.14
CA ASN A 55 7.67 6.59 -7.98
C ASN A 55 7.22 6.42 -9.43
N MET A 56 6.20 5.58 -9.68
CA MET A 56 5.69 5.34 -11.04
C MET A 56 5.26 6.62 -11.77
N ILE A 57 4.52 7.52 -11.10
CA ILE A 57 4.06 8.77 -11.72
C ILE A 57 5.24 9.66 -12.05
N ILE A 58 6.11 9.93 -11.08
CA ILE A 58 7.24 10.84 -11.30
C ILE A 58 8.12 10.32 -12.42
N PHE A 59 8.46 9.03 -12.43
CA PHE A 59 9.26 8.47 -13.52
C PHE A 59 8.57 8.62 -14.86
N LYS A 60 7.26 8.39 -14.94
CA LYS A 60 6.53 8.54 -16.19
C LYS A 60 6.58 9.99 -16.68
N GLU A 61 6.24 10.95 -15.82
CA GLU A 61 6.23 12.37 -16.18
C GLU A 61 7.63 12.88 -16.55
N GLU A 62 8.66 12.48 -15.80
CA GLU A 62 10.03 12.88 -16.04
C GLU A 62 10.57 12.31 -17.38
N MET A 63 10.26 11.05 -17.69
CA MET A 63 10.63 10.44 -18.97
C MET A 63 9.90 11.08 -20.15
N GLU A 64 8.63 11.47 -20.00
CA GLU A 64 7.90 12.18 -21.06
C GLU A 64 8.46 13.58 -21.29
N LEU A 65 8.86 14.29 -20.23
CA LEU A 65 9.51 15.60 -20.33
C LEU A 65 10.87 15.52 -21.04
N TYR A 66 11.71 14.53 -20.70
CA TYR A 66 12.99 14.37 -21.40
C TYR A 66 12.80 14.06 -22.89
N LYS A 67 11.77 13.30 -23.26
CA LYS A 67 11.44 13.03 -24.66
C LYS A 67 10.95 14.30 -25.38
N SER A 68 10.10 15.11 -24.74
CA SER A 68 9.57 16.32 -25.37
C SER A 68 10.63 17.39 -25.61
N GLU A 69 11.63 17.48 -24.72
CA GLU A 69 12.73 18.45 -24.79
C GLU A 69 13.96 17.93 -25.56
N GLU A 70 13.90 16.72 -26.12
CA GLU A 70 15.01 16.05 -26.83
C GLU A 70 16.32 15.99 -26.00
N VAL A 71 16.19 15.94 -24.68
CA VAL A 71 17.32 15.91 -23.75
C VAL A 71 17.85 14.47 -23.64
N PRO A 72 19.16 14.23 -23.87
CA PRO A 72 19.75 12.92 -23.62
C PRO A 72 19.60 12.54 -22.15
N TYR A 73 18.84 11.49 -21.87
CA TYR A 73 18.67 10.97 -20.51
C TYR A 73 19.29 9.59 -20.36
N HIS A 74 19.65 9.26 -19.13
CA HIS A 74 20.20 7.97 -18.74
C HIS A 74 19.12 7.25 -17.95
N THR A 75 19.00 5.92 -18.05
CA THR A 75 18.04 5.18 -17.22
C THR A 75 18.36 5.38 -15.75
N ILE A 76 17.53 6.15 -15.04
CA ILE A 76 17.63 6.31 -13.59
C ILE A 76 17.19 4.99 -12.96
N LYS A 77 18.10 4.33 -12.22
CA LYS A 77 17.75 3.16 -11.42
C LYS A 77 17.20 3.63 -10.08
N PHE A 78 15.91 3.41 -9.85
CA PHE A 78 15.29 3.65 -8.55
C PHE A 78 15.14 2.37 -7.75
N LYS A 79 14.88 2.53 -6.45
CA LYS A 79 14.62 1.41 -5.56
C LYS A 79 13.17 0.96 -5.76
N ASP A 80 13.00 -0.11 -6.51
CA ASP A 80 11.73 -0.81 -6.63
C ASP A 80 11.32 -1.40 -5.27
N ASN A 81 10.09 -1.14 -4.85
CA ASN A 81 9.49 -1.66 -3.64
C ASN A 81 8.40 -2.71 -3.90
N GLN A 82 8.19 -3.13 -5.15
CA GLN A 82 7.23 -4.17 -5.52
C GLN A 82 7.43 -5.46 -4.71
N GLY A 83 8.67 -5.86 -4.46
CA GLY A 83 8.96 -7.03 -3.62
C GLY A 83 8.45 -6.90 -2.17
N CYS A 84 8.44 -5.69 -1.61
CA CYS A 84 7.85 -5.43 -0.29
C CYS A 84 6.33 -5.50 -0.32
N ILE A 85 5.71 -4.94 -1.37
CA ILE A 85 4.26 -4.98 -1.57
C ILE A 85 3.79 -6.43 -1.76
N ASP A 86 4.48 -7.19 -2.62
CA ASP A 86 4.16 -8.60 -2.89
C ASP A 86 4.29 -9.46 -1.65
N LEU A 87 5.32 -9.22 -0.82
CA LEU A 87 5.48 -9.91 0.46
C LEU A 87 4.23 -9.75 1.35
N ILE A 88 3.60 -8.57 1.32
CA ILE A 88 2.45 -8.26 2.18
C ILE A 88 1.13 -8.74 1.55
N GLU A 89 0.91 -8.51 0.25
CA GLU A 89 -0.42 -8.71 -0.38
C GLU A 89 -0.51 -9.66 -1.58
N ALA A 90 0.58 -10.31 -2.00
CA ALA A 90 0.51 -11.24 -3.13
C ALA A 90 -0.61 -12.28 -2.91
N LYS A 91 -1.30 -12.63 -4.00
CA LYS A 91 -2.48 -13.52 -3.99
C LYS A 91 -2.23 -14.88 -3.33
N LYS A 92 -0.98 -15.35 -3.40
CA LYS A 92 -0.51 -16.58 -2.77
C LYS A 92 0.79 -16.25 -2.06
N ASN A 93 1.00 -16.85 -0.90
CA ASN A 93 2.28 -16.76 -0.17
C ASN A 93 2.68 -15.31 0.16
N SER A 94 1.74 -14.56 0.73
CA SER A 94 1.95 -13.24 1.34
C SER A 94 1.54 -13.25 2.81
N VAL A 95 1.98 -12.24 3.57
CA VAL A 95 1.60 -12.07 4.98
C VAL A 95 0.07 -12.06 5.14
N LEU A 96 -0.64 -11.24 4.35
CA LEU A 96 -2.09 -11.12 4.47
C LEU A 96 -2.82 -12.39 3.99
N SER A 97 -2.34 -13.07 2.94
CA SER A 97 -2.97 -14.33 2.52
C SER A 97 -2.88 -15.42 3.59
N LYS A 98 -1.75 -15.50 4.32
CA LYS A 98 -1.57 -16.49 5.39
C LYS A 98 -2.30 -16.12 6.66
N LEU A 99 -2.46 -14.82 6.93
CA LEU A 99 -3.29 -14.35 8.03
C LEU A 99 -4.75 -14.71 7.79
N ASP A 100 -5.25 -14.47 6.57
CA ASP A 100 -6.62 -14.81 6.17
C ASP A 100 -6.89 -16.32 6.25
N GLU A 101 -5.95 -17.14 5.75
CA GLU A 101 -6.02 -18.60 5.88
C GLU A 101 -6.08 -19.06 7.35
N GLU A 102 -5.24 -18.52 8.23
CA GLU A 102 -5.21 -18.94 9.64
C GLU A 102 -6.45 -18.45 10.41
N ALA A 103 -6.93 -17.24 10.12
CA ALA A 103 -8.10 -16.65 10.77
C ALA A 103 -9.40 -17.42 10.49
N HIS A 104 -9.50 -18.10 9.35
CA HIS A 104 -10.67 -18.91 8.96
C HIS A 104 -10.62 -20.36 9.48
N ILE A 105 -9.49 -20.82 10.02
CA ILE A 105 -9.37 -22.20 10.52
C ILE A 105 -9.93 -22.29 11.95
N PRO A 106 -10.78 -23.29 12.27
CA PRO A 106 -11.40 -23.41 13.60
C PRO A 106 -10.44 -23.50 14.81
N GLN A 107 -9.17 -23.84 14.57
CA GLN A 107 -8.10 -23.91 15.59
C GLN A 107 -6.88 -23.09 15.15
N GLY A 108 -7.12 -21.93 14.52
CA GLY A 108 -6.07 -20.98 14.17
C GLY A 108 -5.29 -20.50 15.40
N SER A 109 -3.99 -20.27 15.26
CA SER A 109 -3.21 -19.62 16.33
C SER A 109 -2.06 -18.76 15.81
N ASP A 110 -1.66 -17.75 16.58
CA ASP A 110 -0.56 -16.84 16.24
C ASP A 110 0.74 -17.61 15.99
N THR A 111 1.03 -18.63 16.80
CA THR A 111 2.23 -19.48 16.63
C THR A 111 2.21 -20.23 15.29
N LYS A 112 1.05 -20.75 14.87
CA LYS A 112 0.91 -21.45 13.59
C LYS A 112 1.04 -20.48 12.43
N PHE A 113 0.45 -19.29 12.53
CA PHE A 113 0.60 -18.21 11.56
C PHE A 113 2.08 -17.84 11.36
N VAL A 114 2.79 -17.53 12.44
CA VAL A 114 4.22 -17.16 12.40
C VAL A 114 5.07 -18.29 11.82
N ASN A 115 4.83 -19.54 12.21
CA ASN A 115 5.54 -20.70 11.64
C ASN A 115 5.30 -20.88 10.14
N LYS A 116 4.07 -20.64 9.66
CA LYS A 116 3.76 -20.64 8.23
C LYS A 116 4.53 -19.56 7.48
N LEU A 117 4.59 -18.35 8.02
CA LEU A 117 5.36 -17.26 7.42
C LEU A 117 6.84 -17.60 7.34
N HIS A 118 7.45 -18.06 8.45
CA HIS A 118 8.85 -18.47 8.45
C HIS A 118 9.12 -19.61 7.46
N LYS A 119 8.24 -20.60 7.34
CA LYS A 119 8.42 -21.66 6.35
C LYS A 119 8.45 -21.14 4.91
N ILE A 120 7.66 -20.13 4.60
CA ILE A 120 7.55 -19.59 3.23
C ILE A 120 8.71 -18.64 2.92
N PHE A 121 9.12 -17.82 3.88
CA PHE A 121 10.06 -16.72 3.65
C PHE A 121 11.46 -16.95 4.21
N ASN A 122 11.68 -17.99 5.04
CA ASN A 122 12.99 -18.39 5.55
C ASN A 122 13.57 -19.64 4.86
N GLU A 123 13.10 -20.05 3.68
CA GLU A 123 13.84 -21.04 2.87
C GLU A 123 15.14 -20.39 2.35
N GLU A 124 16.18 -20.52 3.19
CA GLU A 124 17.63 -20.35 3.05
C GLU A 124 18.18 -19.37 1.99
N LYS A 125 18.76 -18.27 2.50
CA LYS A 125 20.05 -17.79 2.00
C LYS A 125 21.16 -18.76 2.40
#